data_AF-A0A9E2PSS8-F1
#
_entry.id   AF-A0A9E2PSS8-F1
#
_cell.length_a   1.000
_cell.length_b   1.000
_cell.length_c   1.000
_cell.angle_alpha   90.00
_cell.angle_beta   90.00
_cell.angle_gamma   90.00
#
_symmetry.space_group_name_H-M   'P 1'
#
loop_
_entity.id
_entity.type
_entity.pdbx_description
1 polymer ?
#
loop_
_entity_poly.entity_id
_entity_poly.type
_entity_poly.pdbx_seq_one_letter_code
_entity_poly.pdbx_strand_id
1 'polypeptide(L)'
;MAIMGLGQARPFFPQLPPDCSPYVFPLWLEEGSEAVKTRLRGQGIYASRWPTFPPEVIDRKSEHRIALRTWERLLFLPVHQGLSRQQMSLMAERVRAAIADIV
;
A
#
# COMPACT_ATOMS: atom_id res chain seq x y z
N MET A 1 -8.65 12.92 -3.86
CA MET A 1 -8.66 12.19 -2.58
C MET A 1 -9.65 11.02 -2.65
N ALA A 2 -9.31 9.92 -3.32
CA ALA A 2 -10.25 8.78 -3.53
C ALA A 2 -10.18 7.70 -2.42
N ILE A 3 -9.14 7.74 -1.59
CA ILE A 3 -8.82 6.72 -0.56
C ILE A 3 -8.86 7.30 0.87
N MET A 4 -9.37 8.53 1.05
CA MET A 4 -9.65 9.02 2.41
C MET A 4 -10.94 8.38 2.92
N GLY A 5 -10.92 7.83 4.13
CA GLY A 5 -12.12 7.31 4.81
C GLY A 5 -12.46 5.84 4.58
N LEU A 6 -11.53 5.02 4.06
CA LEU A 6 -11.64 3.57 4.21
C LEU A 6 -11.19 3.25 5.64
N GLY A 7 -12.07 2.88 6.56
CA GLY A 7 -11.75 2.81 8.00
C GLY A 7 -10.48 2.03 8.36
N GLN A 8 -10.08 1.05 7.54
CA GLN A 8 -8.87 0.23 7.72
C GLN A 8 -7.71 0.60 6.78
N ALA A 9 -7.84 1.65 5.96
CA ALA A 9 -6.83 2.04 4.99
C ALA A 9 -6.70 3.57 4.87
N ARG A 10 -5.46 4.06 4.90
CA ARG A 10 -5.17 5.49 4.71
C ARG A 10 -3.92 5.70 3.87
N PRO A 11 -3.85 6.77 3.07
CA PRO A 11 -2.57 7.20 2.50
C PRO A 11 -1.53 7.34 3.62
N PHE A 12 -0.35 6.77 3.42
CA PHE A 12 0.73 6.90 4.41
C PHE A 12 1.20 8.37 4.49
N PHE A 13 1.25 9.04 3.33
CA PHE A 13 1.44 10.48 3.21
C PHE A 13 0.13 11.13 2.72
N PRO A 14 -0.61 11.84 3.59
CA PRO A 14 -1.88 12.47 3.20
C PRO A 14 -1.67 13.66 2.23
N GLN A 15 -0.50 14.27 2.26
CA GLN A 15 -0.06 15.31 1.34
C GLN A 15 1.37 15.00 0.89
N LEU A 16 1.63 15.20 -0.40
CA LEU A 16 2.99 15.11 -0.94
C LEU A 16 3.63 16.50 -0.91
N PRO A 17 4.95 16.60 -0.69
CA PRO A 17 5.69 17.84 -0.88
C PRO A 17 5.51 18.38 -2.31
N PRO A 18 5.58 19.71 -2.51
CA PRO A 18 5.39 20.34 -3.83
C PRO A 18 6.26 19.76 -4.95
N ASP A 19 7.50 19.40 -4.61
CA ASP A 19 8.51 18.93 -5.58
C ASP A 19 8.70 17.39 -5.56
N CYS A 20 7.71 16.65 -5.05
CA CYS A 20 7.77 15.19 -4.97
C CYS A 20 7.31 14.55 -6.28
N SER A 21 8.16 13.70 -6.86
CA SER A 21 7.77 12.72 -7.89
C SER A 21 7.72 11.34 -7.26
N PRO A 22 6.53 10.84 -6.84
CA PRO A 22 6.45 9.59 -6.09
C PRO A 22 6.82 8.39 -6.98
N TYR A 23 7.71 7.54 -6.47
CA TYR A 23 8.01 6.25 -7.09
C TYR A 23 6.89 5.22 -6.86
N VAL A 24 6.26 5.30 -5.68
CA VAL A 24 5.13 4.47 -5.27
C VAL A 24 4.13 5.34 -4.50
N PHE A 25 2.87 4.93 -4.49
CA PHE A 25 1.88 5.50 -3.58
C PHE A 25 1.69 4.57 -2.36
N PRO A 26 2.28 4.92 -1.19
CA PRO A 26 2.17 4.09 -0.01
C PRO A 26 0.80 4.22 0.66
N LEU A 27 0.17 3.08 0.86
CA LEU A 27 -1.08 2.89 1.59
C LEU A 27 -0.79 2.15 2.89
N TRP A 28 -1.26 2.70 4.00
CA TRP A 28 -1.25 2.05 5.30
C TRP A 28 -2.55 1.29 5.50
N LEU A 29 -2.44 -0.01 5.77
CA LEU A 29 -3.54 -0.89 6.14
C LEU A 29 -3.40 -1.29 7.60
N GLU A 30 -4.50 -1.38 8.35
CA GLU A 30 -4.43 -1.86 9.73
C GLU A 30 -3.98 -3.34 9.80
N GLU A 31 -4.42 -4.14 8.83
CA GLU A 31 -4.07 -5.55 8.65
C GLU A 31 -4.20 -6.01 7.17
N GLY A 32 -3.80 -7.25 6.86
CA GLY A 32 -4.13 -7.89 5.59
C GLY A 32 -3.39 -7.39 4.34
N SER A 33 -2.29 -6.62 4.47
CA SER A 33 -1.59 -6.03 3.31
C SER A 33 -1.14 -7.03 2.24
N GLU A 34 -0.73 -8.24 2.63
CA GLU A 34 -0.36 -9.31 1.69
C GLU A 34 -1.55 -9.82 0.88
N ALA A 35 -2.68 -10.01 1.55
CA ALA A 35 -3.90 -10.49 0.91
C ALA A 35 -4.45 -9.43 -0.06
N VAL A 36 -4.46 -8.15 0.34
CA VAL A 36 -4.81 -7.03 -0.55
C VAL A 36 -3.87 -6.99 -1.75
N LYS A 37 -2.55 -7.12 -1.55
CA LYS A 37 -1.56 -7.15 -2.64
C LYS A 37 -1.88 -8.25 -3.65
N THR A 38 -2.07 -9.48 -3.18
CA THR A 38 -2.35 -10.64 -4.04
C THR A 38 -3.62 -10.43 -4.85
N ARG A 39 -4.67 -9.91 -4.22
CA ARG A 39 -5.95 -9.63 -4.88
C ARG A 39 -5.84 -8.55 -5.96
N LEU A 40 -5.19 -7.43 -5.65
CA LEU A 40 -4.98 -6.35 -6.60
C LEU A 40 -4.17 -6.81 -7.82
N ARG A 41 -3.14 -7.64 -7.60
CA ARG A 41 -2.37 -8.25 -8.70
C ARG A 41 -3.23 -9.14 -9.57
N GLY A 42 -4.13 -9.93 -8.98
CA GLY A 42 -5.14 -10.71 -9.70
C GLY A 42 -6.11 -9.86 -10.54
N GLN A 43 -6.28 -8.58 -10.19
CA GLN A 43 -7.09 -7.60 -10.94
C GLN A 43 -6.27 -6.76 -11.93
N GLY A 44 -4.98 -7.06 -12.12
CA GLY A 44 -4.09 -6.32 -13.02
C GLY A 44 -3.54 -5.01 -12.45
N ILE A 45 -3.66 -4.77 -11.15
CA ILE A 45 -2.96 -3.67 -10.45
C ILE A 45 -1.68 -4.22 -9.86
N TYR A 46 -0.53 -3.73 -10.33
CA TYR A 46 0.78 -4.18 -9.84
C TYR A 46 1.11 -3.57 -8.47
N ALA A 47 0.36 -3.97 -7.44
CA ALA A 47 0.66 -3.62 -6.06
C ALA A 47 1.88 -4.41 -5.57
N SER A 48 2.66 -3.78 -4.70
CA SER A 48 3.87 -4.37 -4.11
C SER A 48 3.97 -4.09 -2.61
N ARG A 49 4.94 -4.74 -1.98
CA ARG A 49 5.36 -4.53 -0.59
C ARG A 49 6.88 -4.53 -0.57
N TRP A 50 7.48 -4.07 0.53
CA TRP A 50 8.94 -4.17 0.66
C TRP A 50 9.34 -5.65 0.62
N PRO A 51 10.32 -6.05 -0.20
CA PRO A 51 10.47 -7.46 -0.60
C PRO A 51 10.96 -8.36 0.54
N THR A 52 11.97 -7.92 1.30
CA THR A 52 12.55 -8.70 2.39
C THR A 52 13.08 -7.78 3.49
N PHE A 53 13.35 -8.37 4.65
CA PHE A 53 14.14 -7.75 5.70
C PHE A 53 15.57 -8.28 5.68
N PRO A 54 16.54 -7.46 6.08
CA PRO A 54 17.91 -7.93 6.24
C PRO A 54 18.02 -8.86 7.48
N PRO A 55 18.99 -9.78 7.53
CA PRO A 55 19.08 -10.81 8.57
C PRO A 55 19.02 -10.27 9.99
N GLU A 56 19.65 -9.12 10.27
CA GLU A 56 19.65 -8.50 11.59
C GLU A 56 18.25 -8.17 12.10
N VAL A 57 17.32 -7.82 11.21
CA VAL A 57 15.92 -7.54 11.55
C VAL A 57 15.15 -8.83 11.80
N ILE A 58 15.44 -9.88 11.03
CA ILE A 58 14.78 -11.19 11.14
C ILE A 58 15.23 -11.92 12.41
N ASP A 59 16.51 -11.85 12.76
CA ASP A 59 17.10 -12.55 13.89
C ASP A 59 16.77 -11.84 15.22
N ARG A 60 16.58 -10.52 15.19
CA ARG A 60 16.29 -9.69 16.38
C ARG A 60 14.92 -9.02 16.32
N LYS A 61 13.88 -9.80 16.03
CA LYS A 61 12.50 -9.28 15.85
C LYS A 61 12.01 -8.40 17.01
N SER A 62 12.36 -8.75 18.25
CA SER A 62 11.99 -8.00 19.46
C SER A 62 12.60 -6.60 19.50
N GLU A 63 13.78 -6.40 18.93
CA GLU A 63 14.47 -5.11 18.81
C GLU A 63 13.92 -4.29 17.64
N HIS A 64 13.43 -4.94 16.58
CA HIS A 64 12.97 -4.30 15.35
C HIS A 64 11.44 -4.31 15.15
N ARG A 65 10.67 -4.31 16.25
CA ARG A 65 9.20 -4.43 16.23
C ARG A 65 8.50 -3.35 15.38
N ILE A 66 9.03 -2.13 15.36
CA ILE A 66 8.46 -1.03 14.56
C ILE A 66 8.62 -1.30 13.07
N ALA A 67 9.79 -1.79 12.64
CA ALA A 67 10.04 -2.12 11.24
C ALA A 67 9.11 -3.24 10.77
N LEU A 68 9.02 -4.33 11.55
CA LEU A 68 8.14 -5.46 11.26
C LEU A 68 6.67 -5.04 11.17
N ARG A 69 6.17 -4.31 12.17
CA ARG A 69 4.79 -3.80 12.19
C ARG A 69 4.50 -2.86 11.01
N THR A 70 5.48 -2.04 10.64
CA THR A 70 5.33 -1.12 9.49
C THR A 70 5.24 -1.90 8.18
N TRP A 71 6.08 -2.93 8.01
CA TRP A 71 6.08 -3.78 6.82
C TRP A 71 4.80 -4.61 6.68
N GLU A 72 4.24 -5.11 7.79
CA GLU A 72 2.95 -5.83 7.80
C GLU A 72 1.78 -4.97 7.33
N ARG A 73 1.92 -3.65 7.38
CA ARG A 73 0.85 -2.68 7.13
C ARG A 73 1.00 -1.88 5.85
N LEU A 74 2.23 -1.72 5.36
CA LEU A 74 2.50 -0.99 4.13
C LEU A 74 2.16 -1.82 2.89
N LEU A 75 1.37 -1.20 2.02
CA LEU A 75 1.12 -1.62 0.65
C LEU A 75 1.54 -0.49 -0.29
N PHE A 76 2.17 -0.81 -1.41
CA PHE A 76 2.58 0.17 -2.42
C PHE A 76 1.73 0.01 -3.68
N LEU A 77 1.03 1.08 -4.07
CA LEU A 77 0.29 1.16 -5.32
C LEU A 77 1.17 1.78 -6.42
N PRO A 78 1.00 1.36 -7.68
CA PRO A 78 1.73 1.96 -8.79
C PRO A 78 1.28 3.41 -8.99
N VAL A 79 2.25 4.30 -9.18
CA VAL A 79 2.01 5.69 -9.56
C VAL A 79 3.08 6.11 -10.55
N HIS A 80 2.67 6.70 -11.67
CA HIS A 80 3.56 7.24 -12.69
C HIS A 80 2.80 8.24 -13.56
N GLN A 81 3.54 9.09 -14.28
CA GLN A 81 2.99 10.19 -15.09
C GLN A 81 2.08 9.73 -16.24
N GLY A 82 2.19 8.46 -16.64
CA GLY A 82 1.34 7.85 -17.67
C GLY A 82 -0.06 7.43 -17.21
N LEU A 83 -0.39 7.53 -15.92
CA LEU A 83 -1.72 7.17 -15.42
C LEU A 83 -2.76 8.23 -15.77
N SER A 84 -3.80 7.83 -16.51
CA SER A 84 -4.96 8.67 -16.77
C SER A 84 -5.86 8.79 -15.54
N ARG A 85 -6.72 9.81 -15.50
CA ARG A 85 -7.75 9.96 -14.45
C ARG A 85 -8.65 8.72 -14.36
N GLN A 86 -9.03 8.14 -15.49
CA GLN A 86 -9.87 6.95 -15.53
C GLN A 86 -9.16 5.73 -14.94
N GLN A 87 -7.87 5.55 -15.23
CA GLN A 87 -7.05 4.48 -14.63
C GLN A 87 -6.90 4.67 -13.12
N MET A 88 -6.71 5.92 -12.65
CA MET A 88 -6.67 6.22 -11.23
C MET A 88 -8.00 5.94 -10.52
N SER A 89 -9.14 6.26 -11.15
CA SER A 89 -10.47 5.95 -10.61
C SER A 89 -10.70 4.44 -10.51
N LEU A 90 -10.40 3.70 -11.58
CA LEU A 90 -10.49 2.23 -11.60
C LEU A 90 -9.59 1.60 -10.53
N MET A 91 -8.38 2.12 -10.36
CA MET A 91 -7.47 1.68 -9.31
C MET A 91 -8.06 1.92 -7.92
N ALA A 92 -8.64 3.10 -7.67
CA ALA A 92 -9.28 3.41 -6.40
C ALA A 92 -10.49 2.51 -6.09
N GLU A 93 -11.31 2.21 -7.09
CA GLU A 93 -12.45 1.29 -6.97
C GLU A 93 -12.00 -0.13 -6.60
N ARG A 94 -10.99 -0.64 -7.31
CA ARG A 94 -10.42 -1.97 -7.05
C ARG A 94 -9.75 -2.06 -5.69
N VAL A 95 -9.04 -1.01 -5.27
CA VAL A 95 -8.46 -0.91 -3.92
C VAL A 95 -9.56 -0.96 -2.87
N ARG A 96 -10.64 -0.19 -3.04
CA ARG A 96 -11.78 -0.19 -2.12
C ARG A 96 -12.41 -1.58 -2.00
N ALA A 97 -12.68 -2.24 -3.14
CA ALA A 97 -13.25 -3.58 -3.15
C ALA A 97 -12.31 -4.63 -2.54
N ALA A 98 -11.00 -4.53 -2.80
CA ALA A 98 -10.03 -5.46 -2.25
C ALA A 98 -9.88 -5.36 -0.73
N ILE A 99 -10.07 -4.16 -0.16
CA ILE A 99 -10.02 -3.93 1.28
C ILE A 99 -11.31 -4.41 1.96
N ALA A 100 -12.47 -4.15 1.35
CA ALA A 100 -13.77 -4.49 1.93
C ALA A 100 -13.96 -6.01 2.15
N ASP A 101 -13.37 -6.84 1.29
CA ASP A 101 -13.60 -8.29 1.29
C ASP A 101 -12.63 -9.11 2.15
N ILE A 102 -11.69 -8.44 2.83
CA ILE A 102 -10.77 -9.09 3.78
C ILE A 102 -11.29 -8.96 5.22
N VAL A 103 -12.36 -8.18 5.41
CA VAL A 103 -13.10 -7.97 6.67
C VAL A 103 -14.28 -8.92 6.77
#